data_AF-Q6JT23-F1
#
_entry.id   AF-Q6JT23-F1
#
_cell.length_a   1.000
_cell.length_b   1.000
_cell.length_c   1.000
_cell.angle_alpha   90.00
_cell.angle_beta   90.00
_cell.angle_gamma   90.00
#
_symmetry.space_group_name_H-M   'P 1'
#
loop_
_entity.id
_entity.type
_entity.pdbx_description
1 polymer ?
#
loop_
_entity_poly.entity_id
_entity_poly.type
_entity_poly.pdbx_seq_one_letter_code
_entity_poly.pdbx_strand_id
1 'polypeptide(L)'
;MIKAVMFSSLISMLWFRNSIIQMLLSLELLLISCFISLSTCTSTISLFSLMFFLTIMVSGSALGLSMLVASSRHHHSSSPFHLFILSFDKNH
;
A
#
# COMPACT_ATOMS: atom_id res chain seq x y z
N MET A 1 6.04 -1.79 -20.50
CA MET A 1 5.08 -0.81 -19.95
C MET A 1 4.78 -1.07 -18.48
N ILE A 2 4.23 -2.23 -18.10
CA ILE A 2 3.90 -2.59 -16.70
C ILE A 2 5.07 -2.43 -15.72
N LYS A 3 6.29 -2.81 -16.13
CA LYS A 3 7.51 -2.61 -15.32
C LYS A 3 7.75 -1.13 -14.98
N ALA A 4 7.52 -0.22 -15.93
CA ALA A 4 7.68 1.21 -15.71
C ALA A 4 6.61 1.76 -14.74
N VAL A 5 5.38 1.26 -14.83
CA VAL A 5 4.31 1.57 -13.88
C VAL A 5 4.71 1.12 -12.47
N MET A 6 5.20 -0.11 -12.29
CA MET A 6 5.68 -0.59 -11.00
C MET A 6 6.81 0.28 -10.42
N PHE A 7 7.80 0.65 -11.22
CA PHE A 7 8.87 1.56 -10.78
C PHE A 7 8.31 2.94 -10.40
N SER A 8 7.41 3.51 -11.19
CA SER A 8 6.81 4.81 -10.87
C SER A 8 5.99 4.78 -9.58
N SER A 9 5.29 3.69 -9.29
CA SER A 9 4.55 3.52 -8.02
C SER A 9 5.49 3.37 -6.81
N LEU A 10 6.63 2.69 -6.97
CA LEU A 10 7.66 2.59 -5.92
C LEU A 10 8.29 3.96 -5.62
N ILE A 11 8.66 4.71 -6.66
CA ILE A 11 9.19 6.07 -6.49
C ILE A 11 8.14 6.97 -5.82
N SER A 12 6.88 6.86 -6.23
CA SER A 12 5.77 7.65 -5.66
C SER A 12 5.59 7.37 -4.16
N MET A 13 5.60 6.10 -3.73
CA MET A 13 5.55 5.75 -2.30
C MET A 13 6.67 6.39 -1.48
N LEU A 14 7.88 6.42 -2.03
CA LEU A 14 9.06 6.96 -1.35
C LEU A 14 9.07 8.50 -1.32
N TRP A 15 8.46 9.14 -2.31
CA TRP A 15 8.47 10.60 -2.44
C TRP A 15 7.36 11.29 -1.64
N PHE A 16 6.16 10.72 -1.56
CA PHE A 16 5.02 11.33 -0.88
C PHE A 16 5.06 11.13 0.63
N ARG A 17 5.99 11.82 1.29
CA ARG A 17 6.19 11.76 2.75
C ARG A 17 5.20 12.59 3.58
N ASN A 18 4.21 13.25 2.97
CA ASN A 18 3.33 14.17 3.70
C ASN A 18 1.89 13.68 3.88
N SER A 19 1.38 12.84 2.99
CA SER A 19 -0.01 12.40 3.01
C SER A 19 -0.10 10.88 2.99
N ILE A 20 -0.52 10.29 4.10
CA ILE A 20 -0.69 8.83 4.25
C ILE A 20 -1.65 8.28 3.18
N ILE A 21 -2.66 9.06 2.78
CA ILE A 21 -3.61 8.70 1.71
C ILE A 21 -2.92 8.53 0.36
N GLN A 22 -2.00 9.43 0.00
CA GLN A 22 -1.24 9.33 -1.26
C GLN A 22 -0.29 8.13 -1.25
N MET A 23 0.27 7.80 -0.08
CA MET A 23 1.07 6.58 0.10
C MET A 23 0.22 5.31 -0.06
N LEU A 24 -1.01 5.28 0.50
CA LEU A 24 -1.93 4.16 0.29
C LEU A 24 -2.32 3.99 -1.18
N LEU A 25 -2.61 5.10 -1.87
CA LEU A 25 -3.01 5.08 -3.28
C LEU A 25 -1.88 4.58 -4.19
N SER A 26 -0.63 4.97 -3.90
CA SER A 26 0.55 4.46 -4.64
C SER A 26 0.82 2.98 -4.36
N LEU A 27 0.54 2.50 -3.15
CA LEU A 27 0.59 1.08 -2.80
C LEU A 27 -0.50 0.27 -3.52
N GLU A 28 -1.71 0.80 -3.63
CA GLU A 28 -2.81 0.15 -4.36
C GLU A 28 -2.51 0.04 -5.87
N LEU A 29 -1.94 1.10 -6.47
CA LEU A 29 -1.45 1.08 -7.86
C LEU A 29 -0.32 0.06 -8.08
N LEU A 30 0.58 -0.08 -7.11
CA LEU A 30 1.64 -1.09 -7.16
C LEU A 30 1.05 -2.52 -7.13
N LEU A 31 0.08 -2.76 -6.25
CA LEU A 31 -0.57 -4.06 -6.12
C LEU A 31 -1.38 -4.44 -7.37
N ILE A 32 -2.09 -3.49 -7.97
CA ILE A 32 -2.81 -3.70 -9.25
C ILE A 32 -1.84 -4.03 -10.38
N SER A 33 -0.73 -3.29 -10.49
CA SER A 33 0.27 -3.57 -11.54
C SER A 33 0.98 -4.92 -11.34
N CYS A 34 1.19 -5.34 -10.09
CA CYS A 34 1.66 -6.68 -9.75
C CYS A 34 0.65 -7.77 -10.15
N PHE A 35 -0.63 -7.56 -9.86
CA PHE A 35 -1.71 -8.47 -10.28
C PHE A 35 -1.77 -8.61 -11.80
N ILE A 36 -1.72 -7.50 -12.54
CA ILE A 36 -1.71 -7.52 -14.02
C ILE A 36 -0.48 -8.27 -14.53
N SER A 37 0.69 -8.06 -13.91
CA SER A 37 1.89 -8.82 -14.27
C SER A 37 1.73 -10.32 -14.03
N LEU A 38 1.12 -10.71 -12.91
CA LEU A 38 0.85 -12.11 -12.59
C LEU A 38 -0.18 -12.73 -13.55
N SER A 39 -1.25 -11.99 -13.88
CA SER A 39 -2.30 -12.47 -14.77
C SER A 39 -1.79 -12.68 -16.20
N THR A 40 -0.81 -11.88 -16.65
CA THR A 40 -0.16 -12.11 -17.94
C THR A 40 0.74 -13.35 -17.96
N CYS A 41 1.17 -13.83 -16.79
CA CYS A 41 1.94 -15.06 -16.62
C CYS A 41 1.07 -16.29 -16.31
N THR A 42 -0.24 -16.24 -16.61
CA THR A 42 -1.23 -17.30 -16.29
C THR A 42 -0.93 -18.67 -16.86
N SER A 43 0.01 -18.80 -17.81
CA SER A 43 0.50 -20.11 -18.27
C SER A 43 1.22 -20.90 -17.17
N THR A 44 1.73 -20.26 -16.12
CA THR A 44 2.50 -20.92 -15.04
C THR A 44 1.80 -20.90 -13.69
N ILE A 45 0.76 -20.08 -13.51
CA ILE A 45 0.12 -19.84 -12.21
C ILE A 45 -1.34 -20.30 -12.26
N SER A 46 -1.76 -21.06 -11.24
CA SER A 46 -3.15 -21.49 -11.10
C SER A 46 -4.08 -20.32 -10.80
N LEU A 47 -5.29 -20.35 -11.39
CA LEU A 47 -6.33 -19.34 -11.16
C LEU A 47 -6.69 -19.19 -9.67
N PHE A 48 -6.62 -20.29 -8.91
CA PHE A 48 -6.85 -20.27 -7.46
C PHE A 48 -5.82 -19.43 -6.71
N SER A 49 -4.54 -19.51 -7.09
CA SER A 49 -3.47 -18.67 -6.51
C SER A 49 -3.71 -17.19 -6.79
N LEU A 50 -4.18 -16.88 -8.00
CA LEU A 50 -4.52 -15.51 -8.41
C LEU A 50 -5.68 -14.92 -7.58
N MET A 51 -6.71 -15.73 -7.28
CA MET A 51 -7.83 -15.34 -6.41
C MET A 51 -7.40 -15.15 -4.96
N PHE A 52 -6.50 -16.00 -4.46
CA PHE A 52 -5.96 -15.87 -3.11
C PHE A 52 -5.14 -14.59 -2.97
N PHE A 53 -4.33 -14.26 -3.98
CA PHE A 53 -3.56 -13.02 -4.04
C PHE A 53 -4.45 -11.78 -3.99
N LEU A 54 -5.54 -11.74 -4.77
CA LEU A 54 -6.55 -10.67 -4.71
C LEU A 54 -7.15 -10.51 -3.31
N THR A 55 -7.47 -11.61 -2.64
CA THR A 55 -8.11 -11.59 -1.31
C THR A 55 -7.17 -11.02 -0.24
N ILE A 56 -5.89 -11.42 -0.28
CA ILE A 56 -4.87 -10.87 0.63
C ILE A 56 -4.64 -9.39 0.34
N MET A 57 -4.65 -8.98 -0.94
CA MET A 57 -4.50 -7.58 -1.34
C MET A 57 -5.62 -6.69 -0.78
N VAL A 58 -6.88 -7.09 -0.98
CA VAL A 58 -8.05 -6.33 -0.51
C VAL A 58 -8.07 -6.24 1.01
N SER A 59 -7.76 -7.34 1.71
CA SER A 59 -7.71 -7.33 3.17
C SER A 59 -6.58 -6.46 3.72
N GLY A 60 -5.40 -6.47 3.09
CA GLY A 60 -4.28 -5.58 3.41
C GLY A 60 -4.63 -4.10 3.25
N SER A 61 -5.28 -3.72 2.14
CA SER A 61 -5.72 -2.34 1.92
C SER A 61 -6.77 -1.90 2.94
N ALA A 62 -7.74 -2.76 3.26
CA ALA A 62 -8.75 -2.47 4.29
C ALA A 62 -8.13 -2.24 5.68
N LEU A 63 -7.10 -3.02 6.04
CA LEU A 63 -6.32 -2.82 7.25
C LEU A 63 -5.52 -1.50 7.21
N GLY A 64 -4.92 -1.16 6.08
CA GLY A 64 -4.22 0.13 5.91
C GLY A 64 -5.16 1.32 6.09
N LEU A 65 -6.36 1.26 5.51
CA LEU A 65 -7.41 2.27 5.64
C LEU A 65 -7.92 2.40 7.07
N SER A 66 -8.15 1.28 7.77
CA SER A 66 -8.62 1.32 9.16
C SER A 66 -7.57 1.95 10.09
N MET A 67 -6.28 1.68 9.87
CA MET A 67 -5.17 2.35 10.58
C MET A 67 -5.10 3.85 10.28
N LEU A 68 -5.39 4.25 9.04
CA LEU A 68 -5.49 5.67 8.66
C LEU A 68 -6.64 6.35 9.39
N VAL A 69 -7.80 5.71 9.46
CA VAL A 69 -8.98 6.20 10.20
C VAL A 69 -8.71 6.25 11.72
N ALA A 70 -7.98 5.29 12.28
CA ALA A 70 -7.60 5.32 13.69
C ALA A 70 -6.61 6.47 14.00
N SER A 71 -5.59 6.65 13.16
CA SER A 71 -4.61 7.72 13.31
C SER A 71 -5.20 9.12 13.10
N SER A 72 -6.16 9.28 12.18
CA SER A 72 -6.84 10.57 11.97
C SER A 72 -7.75 10.95 13.15
N ARG A 73 -8.30 9.98 13.87
CA ARG A 73 -9.08 10.23 15.10
C ARG A 73 -8.20 10.62 16.29
N HIS A 74 -6.97 10.07 16.38
CA HIS A 74 -6.03 10.41 17.44
C HIS A 74 -5.26 11.70 17.17
N HIS A 75 -5.04 12.06 15.91
CA HIS A 75 -4.31 13.27 15.52
C HIS A 75 -5.03 14.01 14.40
N HIS A 76 -5.40 15.27 14.68
CA HIS A 76 -6.03 16.17 13.72
C HIS A 76 -5.15 16.46 12.48
N SER A 77 -3.86 16.14 12.54
CA SER A 77 -2.94 16.18 11.39
C SER A 77 -2.61 14.75 10.94
N SER A 78 -3.00 14.41 9.72
CA SER A 78 -2.65 13.16 9.03
C SER A 78 -1.20 13.17 8.51
N SER A 79 -0.27 13.74 9.29
CA SER A 79 1.14 13.80 8.91
C SER A 79 1.85 12.52 9.37
N PRO A 80 2.55 11.80 8.47
CA PRO A 80 3.24 10.57 8.83
C PRO A 80 4.44 10.81 9.76
N PHE A 81 4.93 12.06 9.85
CA PHE A 81 5.98 12.45 10.80
C PHE A 81 5.53 12.28 12.25
N HIS A 82 4.26 12.54 12.55
CA HIS A 82 3.71 12.38 13.91
C HIS A 82 3.62 10.90 14.32
N LEU A 83 3.31 10.01 13.38
CA LEU A 83 3.30 8.55 13.59
C LEU A 83 4.72 8.00 13.82
N PHE A 84 5.72 8.56 13.13
CA PHE A 84 7.12 8.19 13.31
C PHE A 84 7.64 8.57 14.71
N ILE A 85 7.30 9.76 15.22
CA ILE A 85 7.66 10.20 16.57
C ILE A 85 7.06 9.31 17.64
N LEU A 86 5.77 8.94 17.53
CA LEU A 86 5.12 8.03 18.49
C LEU A 86 5.71 6.62 18.52
N SER A 87 6.28 6.15 17.41
CA SER A 87 6.96 4.86 17.36
C SER A 87 8.30 4.88 18.11
N PHE A 88 8.91 6.05 18.28
CA PHE A 88 10.16 6.24 19.00
C PHE A 88 9.97 6.60 20.48
N ASP A 89 8.94 7.38 20.82
CA ASP A 89 8.66 7.81 22.19
C ASP A 89 8.33 6.63 23.12
N LYS A 90 7.67 5.59 22.59
CA LYS A 90 7.30 4.40 23.37
C LYS A 90 8.46 3.43 23.65
N ASN A 91 9.65 3.70 23.11
CA ASN A 91 10.85 2.85 23.26
C ASN A 91 11.89 3.42 24.24
N HIS A 92 11.52 4.39 25.09
CA HIS A 92 12.34 4.84 26.23
C HIS A 92 11.57 4.80 27.55
#